data_AF-A0A2P4PF06-F1
#
_entry.id   AF-A0A2P4PF06-F1
#
_cell.length_a   1.000
_cell.length_b   1.000
_cell.length_c   1.000
_cell.angle_alpha   90.00
_cell.angle_beta   90.00
_cell.angle_gamma   90.00
#
_symmetry.space_group_name_H-M   'P 1'
#
loop_
_entity.id
_entity.type
_entity.pdbx_description
1 polymer ?
#
loop_
_entity_poly.entity_id
_entity_poly.type
_entity_poly.pdbx_seq_one_letter_code
_entity_poly.pdbx_strand_id
1 'polypeptide(L)' 'MSVAQDHFAAKWVGASGGEIPPNSFLEGDYAIGRGHFKDGLHIGYVDKGREGLVIGWGGKEEFLLQELVDHNQTLFL' A
#
# COMPACT_ATOMS: atom_id res chain seq x y z
N MET A 1 16.57 0.82 -13.01
CA MET A 1 15.42 0.03 -12.54
C MET A 1 15.30 0.28 -11.05
N SER A 2 14.23 0.95 -10.61
CA SER A 2 13.98 1.17 -9.18
C SER A 2 13.60 -0.18 -8.55
N VAL A 3 14.46 -0.68 -7.68
CA VAL A 3 14.37 -2.03 -7.09
C VAL A 3 13.12 -2.26 -6.24
N ALA A 4 12.42 -1.19 -5.85
CA ALA A 4 11.21 -1.25 -5.04
C ALA A 4 9.90 -1.23 -5.86
N GLN A 5 9.94 -0.96 -7.17
CA GLN A 5 8.72 -0.88 -7.99
C GLN A 5 8.30 -2.21 -8.60
N ASP A 6 9.26 -3.09 -8.90
CA ASP A 6 9.08 -4.42 -9.50
C ASP A 6 10.05 -5.43 -8.85
N HIS A 7 9.81 -5.78 -7.58
CA HIS A 7 10.51 -6.90 -6.96
C HIS A 7 9.66 -8.17 -7.15
N PHE A 8 10.25 -9.27 -7.61
CA PHE A 8 9.54 -10.52 -7.89
C PHE A 8 8.75 -11.09 -6.70
N ALA A 9 9.09 -10.66 -5.48
CA ALA A 9 8.40 -11.06 -4.25
C ALA A 9 7.24 -10.13 -3.84
N ALA A 10 6.98 -9.06 -4.58
CA ALA A 10 6.06 -7.99 -4.21
C ALA A 10 5.16 -7.66 -5.41
N LYS A 11 3.87 -8.00 -5.31
CA LYS A 11 2.87 -7.69 -6.34
C LYS A 11 1.86 -6.73 -5.76
N TRP A 12 1.68 -5.60 -6.42
CA TRP A 12 0.64 -4.64 -6.06
C TRP A 12 -0.74 -5.18 -6.44
N VAL A 13 -1.61 -5.34 -5.46
CA VAL A 13 -2.99 -5.85 -5.61
C VAL A 13 -3.96 -4.73 -5.27
N GLY A 14 -4.99 -4.56 -6.09
CA GLY A 14 -6.06 -3.61 -5.81
C GLY A 14 -6.82 -3.98 -4.54
N ALA A 15 -6.96 -3.01 -3.66
CA ALA A 15 -7.74 -3.09 -2.43
C ALA A 15 -8.58 -1.81 -2.26
N SER A 16 -9.53 -1.87 -1.33
CA SER A 16 -10.39 -0.75 -1.00
C SER A 16 -10.92 -0.90 0.42
N GLY A 17 -11.19 0.22 1.10
CA GLY A 17 -11.80 0.20 2.42
C GLY A 17 -10.90 -0.38 3.51
N GLY A 18 -9.58 -0.29 3.36
CA GLY A 18 -8.63 -0.83 4.34
C GLY A 18 -8.50 -2.35 4.30
N GLU A 19 -9.04 -3.01 3.26
CA GLU A 19 -8.77 -4.41 3.02
C GLU A 19 -7.28 -4.63 2.79
N ILE A 20 -6.64 -5.41 3.66
CA ILE A 20 -5.24 -5.80 3.51
C ILE A 20 -5.22 -7.25 3.03
N PRO A 21 -4.79 -7.53 1.78
CA PRO A 21 -4.68 -8.88 1.27
C PRO A 21 -3.84 -9.78 2.19
N PRO A 22 -4.14 -11.09 2.26
CA PRO A 22 -3.27 -12.02 2.96
C PRO A 22 -1.86 -11.97 2.37
N ASN A 23 -0.85 -12.19 3.23
CA ASN A 23 0.59 -12.09 2.91
C ASN A 23 1.07 -10.67 2.54
N SER A 24 0.36 -9.63 2.96
CA SER A 24 0.89 -8.26 2.88
C SER A 24 1.99 -8.03 3.91
N PHE A 25 2.93 -7.14 3.61
CA PHE A 25 3.89 -6.66 4.59
C PHE A 25 3.16 -5.80 5.63
N LEU A 26 3.10 -6.31 6.86
CA LEU A 26 2.31 -5.77 7.96
C LEU A 26 3.20 -5.30 9.11
N GLU A 27 2.82 -4.17 9.70
CA GLU A 27 3.27 -3.73 11.02
C GLU A 27 2.02 -3.43 11.87
N GLY A 28 1.61 -4.38 12.70
CA GLY A 28 0.35 -4.29 13.45
C GLY A 28 -0.87 -4.23 12.51
N ASP A 29 -1.62 -3.12 12.59
CA ASP A 29 -2.80 -2.87 11.76
C ASP A 29 -2.52 -2.08 10.49
N TYR A 30 -1.23 -1.84 10.17
CA TYR A 30 -0.79 -1.09 9.02
C TYR A 30 -0.14 -1.99 7.96
N ALA A 31 -0.40 -1.73 6.68
CA ALA A 31 0.31 -2.36 5.56
C ALA A 31 0.91 -1.31 4.61
N ILE A 32 1.92 -1.72 3.84
CA ILE A 32 2.47 -0.88 2.78
C ILE A 32 1.47 -0.79 1.63
N GLY A 33 1.12 0.44 1.24
CA GLY A 33 0.22 0.72 0.13
C GLY A 33 0.75 1.80 -0.80
N ARG A 34 0.16 1.90 -1.97
CA ARG A 34 0.39 3.00 -2.90
C ARG A 34 -0.89 3.38 -3.64
N GLY A 35 -1.00 4.63 -4.05
CA GLY A 35 -2.17 5.16 -4.73
C GLY A 35 -1.82 6.33 -5.64
N HIS A 36 -2.71 6.63 -6.57
CA HIS A 36 -2.57 7.80 -7.43
C HIS A 36 -3.18 9.04 -6.75
N PHE A 37 -2.41 10.12 -6.68
CA PHE A 37 -2.86 11.41 -6.16
C PHE A 37 -2.20 12.53 -6.96
N LYS A 38 -3.01 13.49 -7.46
CA LYS A 38 -2.54 14.65 -8.25
C LYS A 38 -1.50 14.28 -9.32
N ASP A 39 -1.87 13.33 -10.17
CA ASP A 39 -1.06 12.81 -11.29
C ASP A 39 0.25 12.10 -10.90
N GLY A 40 0.50 11.89 -9.60
CA GLY A 40 1.64 11.14 -9.07
C GLY A 40 1.24 9.78 -8.50
N LEU A 41 2.19 8.84 -8.48
CA LEU A 41 2.10 7.61 -7.70
C LEU A 41 2.76 7.83 -6.33
N HIS A 42 2.01 7.66 -5.27
CA HIS A 42 2.43 7.92 -3.90
C HIS A 42 2.48 6.63 -3.10
N ILE A 43 3.57 6.40 -2.38
CA ILE A 43 3.70 5.31 -1.41
C ILE A 43 3.27 5.84 -0.04
N GLY A 44 2.59 5.00 0.71
CA GLY A 44 2.09 5.30 2.04
C GLY A 44 1.79 4.02 2.81
N TYR A 45 0.88 4.13 3.78
CA TYR A 45 0.42 3.00 4.56
C TYR A 45 -1.10 2.89 4.55
N VAL A 46 -1.61 1.68 4.43
CA VAL A 46 -3.03 1.37 4.60
C VAL A 46 -3.29 1.20 6.09
N ASP A 47 -4.28 1.91 6.60
CA ASP A 47 -4.73 1.85 8.00
C ASP A 47 -6.10 1.16 8.05
N LYS A 48 -6.15 -0.03 8.68
CA LYS A 48 -7.40 -0.79 8.87
C LYS A 48 -8.48 -0.02 9.63
N GLY A 49 -8.09 0.80 10.61
CA GLY A 49 -9.02 1.55 11.44
C GLY A 49 -9.60 2.77 10.73
N ARG A 50 -8.88 3.32 9.74
CA ARG A 50 -9.35 4.43 8.90
C ARG A 50 -9.93 3.99 7.56
N GLU A 51 -9.81 2.70 7.22
CA GLU A 51 -10.35 2.09 6.02
C GLU A 51 -9.76 2.67 4.71
N GLY A 52 -8.45 2.94 4.68
CA GLY A 52 -7.79 3.39 3.45
C GLY A 52 -6.32 3.78 3.58
N LEU A 53 -5.79 4.38 2.50
CA LEU A 53 -4.38 4.67 2.30
C LEU A 53 -4.05 6.09 2.74
N VAL A 54 -3.08 6.21 3.64
CA VAL A 54 -2.52 7.49 4.07
C VAL A 54 -1.22 7.74 3.30
N ILE A 55 -1.12 8.87 2.61
CA ILE A 55 0.08 9.32 1.91
C ILE A 55 0.57 10.67 2.42
N GLY A 56 1.87 10.91 2.33
CA GLY A 56 2.43 12.25 2.51
C GLY A 56 2.36 13.05 1.21
N TRP A 57 1.73 14.24 1.24
CA TRP A 57 1.76 15.18 0.12
C TRP A 57 1.74 16.64 0.59
N GLY A 58 2.67 17.45 0.06
CA GLY A 58 2.67 18.90 0.32
C GLY A 58 2.84 19.29 1.79
N GLY A 59 3.54 18.46 2.59
CA GLY A 59 3.77 18.72 4.01
C GLY A 59 2.65 18.29 4.96
N LYS A 60 1.65 17.55 4.47
CA LYS A 60 0.57 16.95 5.28
C LYS A 60 0.28 15.51 4.85
N GLU A 61 -0.50 14.82 5.67
CA GLU A 61 -1.12 13.55 5.30
C GLU A 61 -2.37 13.80 4.44
N GLU A 62 -2.55 12.99 3.40
CA GLU A 62 -3.77 12.90 2.60
C GLU A 62 -4.30 11.48 2.69
N PHE A 63 -5.63 11.33 2.66
CA PHE A 63 -6.31 10.05 2.75
C PHE A 63 -6.96 9.67 1.42
N LEU A 64 -6.77 8.40 1.00
CA LEU A 64 -7.24 7.84 -0.26
C LEU A 64 -8.08 6.59 -0.01
N LEU A 65 -9.26 6.53 -0.63
CA LEU A 65 -10.17 5.38 -0.57
C LEU A 65 -9.79 4.24 -1.53
N GLN A 66 -8.87 4.50 -2.46
CA GLN A 66 -8.49 3.57 -3.52
C GLN A 66 -6.98 3.33 -3.44
N GLU A 67 -6.60 2.07 -3.20
CA GLU A 67 -5.25 1.69 -2.83
C GLU A 67 -4.80 0.42 -3.54
N LEU A 68 -3.51 0.34 -3.85
CA LEU A 68 -2.84 -0.89 -4.19
C LEU A 68 -2.00 -1.31 -2.98
N VAL A 69 -2.24 -2.50 -2.44
CA VAL A 69 -1.48 -3.06 -1.32
C VAL A 69 -0.41 -4.01 -1.85
N ASP A 70 0.76 -4.01 -1.24
CA ASP A 70 1.81 -4.95 -1.60
C ASP A 70 1.49 -6.36 -1.09
N HIS A 71 1.34 -7.31 -2.02
CA HIS A 71 1.03 -8.71 -1.76
C HIS A 71 2.24 -9.59 -2.08
N ASN A 72 2.69 -10.38 -1.09
CA ASN A 72 3.79 -11.32 -1.27
C ASN A 72 3.30 -12.65 -1.88
N GLN A 73 3.89 -13.06 -3.00
CA GLN A 73 3.57 -14.31 -3.71
C GLN A 73 4.38 -15.53 -3.21
N THR A 74 5.33 -15.35 -2.29
CA THR A 74 6.25 -16.43 -1.87
C THR A 74 6.18 -16.67 -0.36
N LEU A 75 5.60 -17.83 0.02
CA LEU A 75 5.82 -18.46 1.33
C LEU A 75 7.28 -18.90 1.41
N PHE A 76 8.10 -18.23 2.21
CA PHE A 76 9.32 -18.88 2.73
C PHE A 76 8.90 -19.65 3.99
N LEU A 77 8.81 -20.98 3.84
CA LEU A 77 8.86 -21.94 4.95
C LEU A 77 10.31 -22.11 5.41
#